data_AF-A0A085GAY2-F1
#
_entry.id   AF-A0A085GAY2-F1
#
_cell.length_a   1.000
_cell.length_b   1.000
_cell.length_c   1.000
_cell.angle_alpha   90.00
_cell.angle_beta   90.00
_cell.angle_gamma   90.00
#
_symmetry.space_group_name_H-M   'P 1'
#
loop_
_entity.id
_entity.type
_entity.pdbx_description
1 polymer ?
#
loop_
_entity_poly.entity_id
_entity_poly.type
_entity_poly.pdbx_seq_one_letter_code
_entity_poly.pdbx_strand_id
1 'polypeptide(L)'
;MLQADGVQAGSVLLLDSVKNSTNGSLPVGNATAALHDALATNNKFQVVPDTQLASAKQALGLSVDDSLGSRSKAIGLARYVNAQYVLYSTVTGDVKSPTLKMQMMTVPSGEIVWSGNGAVQH
;
A
#
# COMPACT_ATOMS: atom_id res chain seq x y z
N MET A 1 -12.93 -1.48 3.66
CA MET A 1 -11.96 -2.52 3.27
C MET A 1 -12.36 -3.90 3.79
N LEU A 2 -12.64 -4.05 5.09
CA LEU A 2 -12.85 -5.35 5.74
C LEU A 2 -14.22 -6.04 5.49
N GLN A 3 -15.17 -5.34 4.87
CA GLN A 3 -16.50 -5.85 4.54
C GLN A 3 -16.72 -5.96 3.02
N ALA A 4 -15.66 -5.74 2.23
CA ALA A 4 -15.79 -5.80 0.78
C ALA A 4 -15.83 -7.26 0.33
N ASP A 5 -16.89 -7.61 -0.41
CA ASP A 5 -17.01 -8.92 -1.05
C ASP A 5 -15.79 -9.18 -1.94
N GLY A 6 -15.09 -10.29 -1.71
CA GLY A 6 -13.88 -10.67 -2.46
C GLY A 6 -12.54 -10.45 -1.76
N VAL A 7 -12.53 -9.87 -0.56
CA VAL A 7 -11.32 -9.74 0.27
C VAL A 7 -11.25 -10.90 1.27
N GLN A 8 -10.27 -11.79 1.09
CA GLN A 8 -10.05 -12.92 1.99
C GLN A 8 -9.25 -12.51 3.22
N ALA A 9 -9.76 -12.83 4.41
CA ALA A 9 -9.03 -12.63 5.66
C ALA A 9 -7.85 -13.60 5.76
N GLY A 10 -6.77 -13.16 6.40
CA GLY A 10 -5.53 -13.93 6.56
C GLY A 10 -4.62 -13.90 5.33
N SER A 11 -5.04 -13.29 4.22
CA SER A 11 -4.20 -13.10 3.05
C SER A 11 -3.02 -12.18 3.33
N VAL A 12 -1.92 -12.45 2.63
CA VAL A 12 -0.71 -11.65 2.62
C VAL A 12 -0.95 -10.37 1.81
N LEU A 13 -0.70 -9.23 2.44
CA LEU A 13 -0.91 -7.91 1.88
C LEU A 13 0.42 -7.19 1.72
N LEU A 14 0.72 -6.77 0.49
CA LEU A 14 1.81 -5.85 0.20
C LEU A 14 1.29 -4.41 0.31
N LEU A 15 1.86 -3.61 1.21
CA LEU A 15 1.62 -2.17 1.27
C LEU A 15 2.63 -1.45 0.37
N ASP A 16 2.15 -0.65 -0.59
CA ASP A 16 2.99 0.32 -1.30
C ASP A 16 3.18 1.59 -0.47
N SER A 17 4.27 2.31 -0.70
CA SER A 17 4.54 3.61 -0.07
C SER A 17 3.42 4.60 -0.36
N VAL A 18 3.09 5.44 0.63
CA VAL A 18 2.11 6.52 0.44
C VAL A 18 2.63 7.50 -0.60
N LYS A 19 1.89 7.63 -1.71
CA LYS A 19 2.20 8.64 -2.72
C LYS A 19 1.65 10.01 -2.29
N ASN A 20 2.50 11.03 -2.28
CA ASN A 20 2.05 12.41 -2.14
C ASN A 20 1.66 12.99 -3.51
N SER A 21 0.42 13.46 -3.62
CA SER A 21 -0.12 14.17 -4.78
C SER A 21 -0.94 15.38 -4.32
N THR A 22 -0.52 15.99 -3.21
CA THR A 22 -1.05 17.28 -2.72
C THR A 22 -0.34 18.46 -3.37
N ASN A 23 -0.81 19.68 -3.09
CA ASN A 23 -0.15 20.93 -3.48
C ASN A 23 1.11 21.28 -2.64
N GLY A 24 1.58 20.39 -1.77
CA GLY A 24 2.73 20.63 -0.90
C GLY A 24 3.53 19.36 -0.59
N SER A 25 4.47 19.47 0.35
CA SER A 25 5.30 18.35 0.81
C SER A 25 4.76 17.77 2.11
N LEU A 26 4.59 16.44 2.15
CA LEU A 26 4.18 15.69 3.34
C LEU A 26 5.25 14.64 3.68
N PRO A 27 5.47 14.37 4.98
CA PRO A 27 6.36 13.29 5.42
C PRO A 27 5.69 11.93 5.19
N VAL A 28 5.69 11.45 3.95
CA VAL A 28 5.02 10.21 3.53
C VAL A 28 5.60 8.95 4.19
N GLY A 29 6.85 8.98 4.66
CA GLY A 29 7.45 7.88 5.41
C GLY A 29 6.67 7.59 6.70
N ASN A 30 6.35 8.63 7.48
CA ASN A 30 5.56 8.49 8.71
C ASN A 30 4.13 8.02 8.41
N ALA A 31 3.53 8.52 7.33
CA ALA A 31 2.20 8.08 6.90
C ALA A 31 2.20 6.60 6.49
N THR A 32 3.25 6.14 5.80
CA THR A 32 3.42 4.74 5.39
C THR A 32 3.58 3.84 6.60
N ALA A 33 4.43 4.21 7.57
CA ALA A 33 4.61 3.47 8.81
C ALA A 33 3.31 3.37 9.61
N ALA A 34 2.58 4.48 9.79
CA ALA A 34 1.30 4.48 10.50
C ALA A 34 0.24 3.60 9.81
N LEU A 35 0.22 3.56 8.48
CA LEU A 35 -0.65 2.65 7.72
C LEU A 35 -0.23 1.19 7.89
N HIS A 36 1.07 0.91 7.89
CA HIS A 36 1.59 -0.44 8.13
C HIS A 36 1.15 -0.95 9.50
N ASP A 37 1.38 -0.16 10.55
CA ASP A 37 0.99 -0.48 11.93
C ASP A 37 -0.52 -0.71 12.07
N ALA A 38 -1.34 0.16 11.46
CA ALA A 38 -2.79 0.05 11.49
C ALA A 38 -3.31 -1.22 10.80
N LEU A 39 -2.67 -1.63 9.70
CA LEU A 39 -3.01 -2.85 8.97
C LEU A 39 -2.53 -4.11 9.70
N ALA A 40 -1.33 -4.06 10.27
CA ALA A 40 -0.74 -5.17 11.04
C ALA A 40 -1.55 -5.46 12.31
N THR A 41 -2.04 -4.42 13.00
CA THR A 41 -2.80 -4.56 14.25
C THR A 41 -4.23 -5.09 14.04
N ASN A 42 -4.78 -5.00 12.82
CA ASN A 42 -6.16 -5.43 12.57
C ASN A 42 -6.30 -6.97 12.51
N ASN A 43 -5.19 -7.72 12.43
CA ASN A 43 -5.15 -9.20 12.32
C ASN A 43 -5.95 -9.79 11.14
N LYS A 44 -6.39 -8.95 10.18
CA LYS A 44 -7.15 -9.38 9.00
C LYS A 44 -6.26 -9.67 7.81
N PHE A 45 -5.07 -9.12 7.78
CA PHE A 45 -4.06 -9.37 6.75
C PHE A 45 -2.74 -9.72 7.40
N GLN A 46 -1.95 -10.54 6.71
CA GLN A 46 -0.54 -10.70 7.01
C GLN A 46 0.22 -9.64 6.20
N VAL A 47 0.47 -8.49 6.82
CA VAL A 47 1.19 -7.41 6.15
C VAL A 47 2.65 -7.83 5.97
N VAL A 48 3.18 -7.68 4.76
CA VAL A 48 4.58 -7.96 4.47
C VAL A 48 5.47 -7.05 5.33
N PRO A 49 6.39 -7.59 6.15
CA PRO A 49 7.29 -6.79 6.98
C PRO A 49 8.22 -5.92 6.13
N ASP A 50 8.57 -4.73 6.62
CA ASP A 50 9.45 -3.80 5.91
C ASP A 50 10.83 -4.39 5.60
N THR A 51 11.37 -5.24 6.47
CA THR A 51 12.65 -5.92 6.26
C THR A 51 12.60 -6.91 5.09
N GLN A 52 11.49 -7.65 4.96
CA GLN A 52 11.24 -8.54 3.84
C GLN A 52 11.03 -7.73 2.55
N LEU A 53 10.32 -6.62 2.64
CA LEU A 53 10.08 -5.72 1.52
C LEU A 53 11.38 -5.10 0.99
N ALA A 54 12.25 -4.62 1.87
CA ALA A 54 13.55 -4.05 1.51
C ALA A 54 14.44 -5.09 0.82
N SER A 55 14.50 -6.30 1.37
CA SER A 55 15.26 -7.42 0.79
C SER A 55 14.73 -7.80 -0.60
N ALA A 56 13.40 -7.85 -0.76
CA ALA A 56 12.75 -8.17 -2.02
C ALA A 56 12.97 -7.07 -3.08
N LYS A 57 12.90 -5.78 -2.70
CA LYS A 57 13.23 -4.65 -3.58
C LYS A 57 14.69 -4.75 -4.06
N GLN A 58 15.63 -5.00 -3.15
CA GLN A 58 17.04 -5.16 -3.48
C GLN A 58 17.27 -6.34 -4.45
N ALA A 59 16.62 -7.49 -4.22
CA ALA A 59 16.70 -8.66 -5.09
C ALA A 59 16.16 -8.40 -6.51
N LEU A 60 15.20 -7.48 -6.65
CA LEU A 60 14.62 -7.07 -7.93
C LEU A 60 15.32 -5.85 -8.56
N GLY A 61 16.42 -5.36 -7.96
CA GLY A 61 17.13 -4.17 -8.43
C GLY A 61 16.31 -2.88 -8.33
N LEU A 62 15.30 -2.86 -7.46
CA LEU A 62 14.47 -1.69 -7.18
C LEU A 62 15.10 -0.88 -6.04
N SER A 63 15.02 0.45 -6.12
CA SER A 63 15.41 1.29 -4.98
C SER A 63 14.42 1.09 -3.82
N VAL A 64 14.95 1.07 -2.59
CA VAL A 64 14.15 0.91 -1.37
C VAL A 64 13.15 2.06 -1.19
N ASP A 65 13.54 3.26 -1.64
CA ASP A 65 12.72 4.48 -1.66
C ASP A 65 11.86 4.62 -2.92
N ASP A 66 12.00 3.72 -3.91
CA ASP A 66 11.13 3.78 -5.09
C ASP A 66 9.71 3.39 -4.67
N SER A 67 8.78 4.31 -4.92
CA SER A 67 7.36 3.99 -4.95
C SER A 67 7.11 3.00 -6.07
N LEU A 68 6.22 2.01 -5.89
CA LEU A 68 6.10 0.95 -6.88
C LEU A 68 5.66 1.44 -8.26
N GLY A 69 5.12 2.66 -8.38
CA GLY A 69 5.17 3.54 -9.56
C GLY A 69 4.36 3.07 -10.77
N SER A 70 4.52 1.81 -11.17
CA SER A 70 3.76 1.07 -12.15
C SER A 70 3.16 -0.21 -11.53
N ARG A 71 1.97 -0.59 -12.00
CA ARG A 71 1.31 -1.84 -11.56
C ARG A 71 2.18 -3.07 -11.81
N SER A 72 2.97 -3.08 -12.89
CA SER A 72 3.84 -4.20 -13.24
C SER A 72 4.94 -4.45 -12.21
N LYS A 73 5.59 -3.38 -11.72
CA LYS A 73 6.59 -3.47 -10.64
C LYS A 73 5.94 -3.99 -9.34
N ALA A 74 4.78 -3.45 -9.01
CA ALA A 74 4.03 -3.87 -7.82
C ALA A 74 3.61 -5.34 -7.88
N ILE A 75 3.11 -5.82 -9.02
CA ILE A 75 2.76 -7.24 -9.20
C ILE A 75 4.01 -8.11 -9.12
N GLY A 76 5.13 -7.71 -9.74
CA GLY A 76 6.39 -8.45 -9.68
C GLY A 76 6.89 -8.62 -8.25
N LEU A 77 6.92 -7.53 -7.49
CA LEU A 77 7.31 -7.54 -6.08
C LEU A 77 6.34 -8.34 -5.23
N ALA A 78 5.04 -8.17 -5.43
CA ALA A 78 4.01 -8.90 -4.70
C ALA A 78 4.11 -10.41 -4.92
N ARG A 79 4.38 -10.85 -6.15
CA ARG A 79 4.65 -12.27 -6.45
C ARG A 79 5.91 -12.76 -5.75
N TYR A 80 6.97 -11.96 -5.72
CA TYR A 80 8.22 -12.31 -5.05
C TYR A 80 8.02 -12.55 -3.54
N VAL A 81 7.18 -11.73 -2.89
CA VAL A 81 6.88 -11.85 -1.44
C VAL A 81 5.64 -12.71 -1.15
N ASN A 82 5.09 -13.40 -2.15
CA ASN A 82 3.86 -14.22 -2.03
C ASN A 82 2.65 -13.44 -1.48
N ALA A 83 2.51 -12.17 -1.81
CA ALA A 83 1.33 -11.38 -1.50
C ALA A 83 0.15 -11.73 -2.44
N GLN A 84 -1.06 -11.81 -1.90
CA GLN A 84 -2.29 -11.98 -2.68
C GLN A 84 -2.87 -10.64 -3.12
N TYR A 85 -2.60 -9.59 -2.36
CA TYR A 85 -3.10 -8.25 -2.61
C TYR A 85 -2.00 -7.21 -2.52
N VAL A 86 -2.16 -6.11 -3.27
CA VAL A 86 -1.38 -4.89 -3.12
C VAL A 86 -2.32 -3.76 -2.71
N LEU A 87 -1.97 -3.03 -1.64
CA LEU A 87 -2.68 -1.82 -1.24
C LEU A 87 -1.87 -0.60 -1.69
N TYR A 88 -2.46 0.18 -2.60
CA TYR A 88 -1.97 1.49 -2.98
C TYR A 88 -2.61 2.55 -2.11
N SER A 89 -1.81 3.55 -1.72
CA SER A 89 -2.28 4.70 -0.96
C SER A 89 -1.75 5.98 -1.59
N THR A 90 -2.61 7.00 -1.69
CA THR A 90 -2.24 8.30 -2.25
C THR A 90 -2.95 9.40 -1.49
N VAL A 91 -2.20 10.37 -0.98
CA VAL A 91 -2.74 11.60 -0.40
C VAL A 91 -2.85 12.66 -1.48
N THR A 92 -4.03 13.29 -1.59
CA THR A 92 -4.39 14.21 -2.67
C THR A 92 -5.03 15.48 -2.12
N GLY A 93 -5.04 16.57 -2.88
CA GLY A 93 -5.71 17.81 -2.50
C GLY A 93 -4.79 18.83 -1.82
N ASP A 94 -5.32 19.59 -0.87
CA ASP A 94 -4.55 20.59 -0.13
C ASP A 94 -3.69 19.93 0.95
N VAL A 95 -2.42 20.33 1.07
CA VAL A 95 -1.48 19.79 2.06
C VAL A 95 -1.94 20.01 3.51
N LYS A 96 -2.75 21.04 3.76
CA LYS A 96 -3.31 21.36 5.09
C LYS A 96 -4.59 20.58 5.38
N SER A 97 -5.25 20.03 4.37
CA SER A 97 -6.46 19.21 4.50
C SER A 97 -6.48 18.06 3.47
N PRO A 98 -5.50 17.14 3.53
CA PRO A 98 -5.35 16.15 2.48
C PRO A 98 -6.43 15.07 2.55
N THR A 99 -6.77 14.51 1.40
CA THR A 99 -7.63 13.33 1.28
C THR A 99 -6.78 12.11 0.95
N LEU A 100 -6.82 11.11 1.82
CA LEU A 100 -6.22 9.81 1.57
C LEU A 100 -7.16 8.99 0.69
N LYS A 101 -6.64 8.50 -0.43
CA LYS A 101 -7.29 7.52 -1.31
C LYS A 101 -6.52 6.21 -1.23
N MET A 102 -7.25 5.12 -1.18
CA MET A 102 -6.68 3.78 -1.14
C MET A 102 -7.37 2.87 -2.14
N GLN A 103 -6.59 1.97 -2.74
CA GLN A 103 -7.07 0.97 -3.69
C GLN A 103 -6.37 -0.36 -3.44
N MET A 104 -7.13 -1.43 -3.32
CA MET A 104 -6.62 -2.78 -3.17
C MET A 104 -6.74 -3.51 -4.51
N MET A 105 -5.61 -4.01 -4.98
CA MET A 105 -5.49 -4.76 -6.22
C MET A 105 -5.23 -6.24 -5.92
N THR A 106 -5.87 -7.15 -6.64
CA THR A 106 -5.48 -8.57 -6.60
C THR A 106 -4.20 -8.77 -7.40
N VAL A 107 -3.27 -9.55 -6.86
CA VAL A 107 -2.04 -9.91 -7.55
C VAL A 107 -2.28 -10.90 -8.72
N PRO A 108 -3.22 -11.87 -8.62
CA PRO A 108 -3.49 -12.80 -9.71
C PRO A 108 -4.05 -12.14 -10.97
N SER A 109 -5.08 -11.28 -10.85
CA SER A 109 -5.76 -10.67 -12.01
C SER A 109 -5.34 -9.22 -12.27
N GLY A 110 -4.74 -8.53 -11.30
CA GLY A 110 -4.44 -7.10 -11.41
C GLY A 110 -5.67 -6.20 -11.29
N GLU A 111 -6.82 -6.76 -10.91
CA GLU A 111 -8.09 -6.06 -10.74
C GLU A 111 -8.15 -5.32 -9.39
N ILE A 112 -8.82 -4.16 -9.36
CA ILE A 112 -9.12 -3.45 -8.12
C ILE A 112 -10.38 -4.04 -7.48
N VAL A 113 -10.23 -4.73 -6.36
CA VAL A 113 -11.36 -5.37 -5.63
C VAL A 113 -11.91 -4.49 -4.52
N TRP A 114 -11.16 -3.48 -4.10
CA TRP A 114 -11.64 -2.52 -3.11
C TRP A 114 -11.03 -1.15 -3.38
N SER A 115 -11.81 -0.11 -3.10
CA SER A 115 -11.32 1.26 -3.04
C SER A 115 -12.00 2.00 -1.89
N GLY A 116 -11.31 3.00 -1.36
CA GLY A 116 -11.86 3.86 -0.32
C GLY A 116 -11.12 5.18 -0.26
N ASN A 117 -11.78 6.17 0.34
CA ASN A 117 -11.23 7.50 0.55
C ASN A 117 -11.62 8.01 1.94
N GLY A 118 -10.76 8.82 2.54
CA GLY A 118 -11.00 9.46 3.83
C GLY A 118 -10.26 10.78 3.93
N ALA A 119 -10.86 11.75 4.61
CA ALA A 119 -10.16 12.97 4.99
C ALA A 119 -9.09 12.62 6.04
N VAL A 120 -7.90 13.19 5.89
CA VAL A 120 -6.84 13.08 6.90
C VAL A 120 -6.97 14.31 7.80
N GLN A 121 -7.30 14.07 9.07
CA GLN A 121 -7.30 15.11 10.09
C GLN A 121 -5.93 15.10 10.79
N HIS A 122 -5.30 16.27 10.87
CA HIS A 122 -4.07 16.51 11.62
C HIS A 122 -4.39 16.79 13.09
#